data_AF-A0A1S1LS14-F1
#
_entry.id   AF-A0A1S1LS14-F1
#
_cell.length_a   1.000
_cell.length_b   1.000
_cell.length_c   1.000
_cell.angle_alpha   90.00
_cell.angle_beta   90.00
_cell.angle_gamma   90.00
#
_symmetry.space_group_name_H-M   'P 1'
#
loop_
_entity.id
_entity.type
_entity.pdbx_description
1 polymer ?
#
loop_
_entity_poly.entity_id
_entity_poly.type
_entity_poly.pdbx_seq_one_letter_code
_entity_poly.pdbx_strand_id
1 'polypeptide(L)'
;MSLDNLTSSADNNGLVLHLDPSQFEAILTACDVYMDGLKSLKHDAQTLGERKLGFAEQHLDSGSQLARKFQAKAAGDANSAENTFQSHIDRTEEMKTLF
;
A
#
# COMPACT_ATOMS: atom_id res chain seq x y z
N MET A 1 13.28 -26.30 -23.13
CA MET A 1 12.48 -27.52 -23.39
C MET A 1 11.72 -27.33 -24.69
N SER A 2 11.66 -28.33 -25.58
CA SER A 2 10.78 -28.32 -26.76
C SER A 2 9.32 -28.58 -26.36
N LEU A 3 8.37 -28.05 -27.12
CA LEU A 3 6.92 -28.26 -26.91
C LEU A 3 6.54 -29.75 -26.88
N ASP A 4 7.13 -30.57 -27.76
CA ASP A 4 6.84 -32.02 -27.83
C ASP A 4 7.22 -32.76 -26.54
N ASN A 5 8.29 -32.29 -25.87
CA ASN A 5 8.73 -32.84 -24.58
C ASN A 5 7.81 -32.41 -23.44
N LEU A 6 7.17 -31.25 -23.54
CA LEU A 6 6.20 -30.77 -22.56
C LEU A 6 4.90 -31.59 -22.65
N THR A 7 4.39 -31.82 -23.86
CA THR A 7 3.19 -32.64 -24.11
C THR A 7 3.39 -34.07 -23.65
N SER A 8 4.52 -34.69 -24.02
CA SER A 8 4.84 -36.05 -23.56
C SER A 8 5.00 -36.15 -22.03
N SER A 9 5.50 -35.11 -21.37
CA SER A 9 5.58 -35.06 -19.90
C SER A 9 4.20 -34.86 -19.26
N ALA A 10 3.32 -34.08 -19.90
CA ALA A 10 1.93 -33.87 -19.47
C ALA A 10 1.13 -35.18 -19.50
N ASP A 11 1.20 -35.89 -20.62
CA ASP A 11 0.47 -37.14 -20.85
C ASP A 11 0.90 -38.26 -19.89
N ASN A 12 2.11 -38.16 -19.33
CA ASN A 12 2.68 -39.12 -18.39
C ASN A 12 2.57 -38.67 -16.91
N ASN A 13 1.69 -37.72 -16.57
CA ASN A 13 1.56 -37.14 -15.22
C ASN A 13 2.88 -36.56 -14.65
N GLY A 14 3.87 -36.28 -15.51
CA GLY A 14 5.19 -35.77 -15.13
C GLY A 14 5.25 -34.24 -15.00
N LEU A 15 4.17 -33.54 -15.36
CA LEU A 15 4.05 -32.11 -15.09
C LEU A 15 3.78 -31.88 -13.60
N VAL A 16 4.85 -31.66 -12.85
CA VAL A 16 4.79 -31.19 -11.47
C VAL A 16 4.96 -29.67 -11.48
N LEU A 17 4.00 -28.95 -10.92
CA LEU A 17 4.14 -27.52 -10.69
C LEU A 17 5.17 -27.33 -9.58
N HIS A 18 6.42 -27.05 -9.95
CA HIS A 18 7.47 -26.71 -8.99
C HIS A 18 7.25 -25.28 -8.50
N LEU A 19 6.37 -25.14 -7.51
CA LEU A 19 6.24 -23.94 -6.71
C LEU A 19 7.38 -23.94 -5.70
N ASP A 20 8.28 -22.96 -5.80
CA ASP A 20 9.35 -22.76 -4.82
C ASP A 20 8.78 -21.99 -3.61
N PRO A 21 8.61 -22.65 -2.44
CA PRO A 21 8.00 -22.01 -1.27
C PRO A 21 8.75 -20.74 -0.82
N SER A 22 10.06 -20.71 -1.03
CA SER A 22 10.89 -19.56 -0.64
C SER A 22 10.56 -18.30 -1.43
N GLN A 23 10.08 -18.43 -2.67
CA GLN A 23 9.66 -17.30 -3.49
C GLN A 23 8.32 -16.72 -3.02
N PHE A 24 7.40 -17.58 -2.55
CA PHE A 24 6.14 -17.14 -1.95
C PHE A 24 6.38 -16.41 -0.63
N GLU A 25 7.23 -16.97 0.23
CA GLU A 25 7.62 -16.32 1.48
C GLU A 25 8.27 -14.95 1.26
N ALA A 26 9.12 -14.82 0.23
CA ALA A 26 9.74 -13.55 -0.13
C ALA A 26 8.71 -12.50 -0.57
N ILE A 27 7.70 -12.89 -1.36
CA ILE A 27 6.62 -12.00 -1.78
C ILE A 27 5.78 -11.57 -0.58
N LEU A 28 5.37 -12.52 0.28
CA LEU A 28 4.58 -12.22 1.48
C LEU A 28 5.35 -11.27 2.42
N THR A 29 6.64 -11.51 2.61
CA THR A 29 7.52 -10.63 3.42
C THR A 29 7.60 -9.23 2.82
N ALA A 30 7.74 -9.11 1.50
CA ALA A 30 7.76 -7.81 0.83
C ALA A 30 6.43 -7.06 0.99
N CYS A 31 5.30 -7.77 0.95
CA CYS A 31 3.99 -7.20 1.23
C CYS A 31 3.92 -6.64 2.66
N ASP A 32 4.38 -7.42 3.65
CA ASP A 32 4.36 -7.00 5.06
C ASP A 32 5.21 -5.75 5.29
N VAL A 33 6.44 -5.72 4.77
CA VAL A 33 7.33 -4.55 4.87
C VAL A 33 6.70 -3.32 4.22
N TYR A 34 6.07 -3.49 3.06
CA TYR A 34 5.40 -2.39 2.37
C TYR A 34 4.18 -1.88 3.16
N MET A 35 3.34 -2.78 3.67
CA MET A 35 2.18 -2.43 4.50
C MET A 35 2.60 -1.69 5.77
N ASP A 36 3.68 -2.11 6.43
CA ASP A 36 4.15 -1.44 7.65
C ASP A 36 4.64 -0.02 7.37
N GLY A 37 5.34 0.19 6.24
CA GLY A 37 5.68 1.54 5.77
C GLY A 37 4.44 2.40 5.51
N LEU A 38 3.42 1.84 4.84
CA LEU A 38 2.17 2.54 4.57
C LEU A 38 1.39 2.88 5.86
N LYS A 39 1.36 1.99 6.85
CA LYS A 39 0.74 2.25 8.16
C LYS A 39 1.42 3.42 8.88
N SER A 40 2.76 3.48 8.84
CA SER A 40 3.51 4.61 9.39
C SER A 40 3.17 5.92 8.68
N LEU A 41 3.18 5.93 7.34
CA LEU A 41 2.83 7.11 6.55
C LEU A 41 1.39 7.56 6.77
N LYS A 42 0.46 6.61 6.92
CA LYS A 42 -0.93 6.90 7.27
C LYS A 42 -1.02 7.59 8.63
N HIS A 43 -0.31 7.09 9.63
CA HIS A 43 -0.27 7.70 10.96
C HIS A 43 0.32 9.12 10.93
N ASP A 44 1.40 9.33 10.18
CA ASP A 44 1.99 10.65 10.00
C ASP A 44 1.00 11.62 9.32
N ALA A 45 0.27 11.15 8.31
CA ALA A 45 -0.75 11.92 7.62
C ALA A 45 -1.89 12.34 8.55
N GLN A 46 -2.38 11.42 9.40
CA GLN A 46 -3.38 11.71 10.44
C GLN A 46 -2.87 12.79 11.41
N THR A 47 -1.63 12.62 11.89
CA THR A 47 -0.98 13.58 12.80
C THR A 47 -0.85 14.96 12.17
N LEU A 48 -0.52 15.03 10.88
CA LEU A 48 -0.45 16.29 10.12
C LEU A 48 -1.82 16.94 9.93
N GLY A 49 -2.88 16.14 9.76
CA GLY A 49 -4.26 16.61 9.68
C GLY A 49 -4.75 17.34 10.92
N GLU A 50 -4.21 16.99 12.10
CA GLU A 50 -4.56 17.59 13.39
C GLU A 50 -3.64 18.74 13.80
N ARG A 51 -2.54 18.95 13.07
CA ARG A 51 -1.50 19.90 13.45
C ARG A 51 -1.91 21.34 13.15
N LYS A 52 -1.84 22.20 14.18
CA LYS A 52 -1.94 23.66 14.00
C LYS A 52 -0.69 24.20 13.32
N LEU A 53 -0.85 25.03 12.30
CA LEU A 53 0.23 25.65 11.51
C LEU A 53 0.79 26.93 12.15
N GLY A 54 0.28 27.32 13.33
CA GLY A 54 0.87 28.37 14.16
C GLY A 54 0.28 29.76 13.90
N PHE A 55 1.10 30.80 14.04
CA PHE A 55 0.67 32.19 14.12
C PHE A 55 -0.22 32.64 12.95
N ALA A 56 0.14 32.28 11.72
CA ALA A 56 -0.62 32.69 10.53
C ALA A 56 -2.04 32.11 10.51
N GLU A 57 -2.24 30.89 11.01
CA GLU A 57 -3.57 30.26 11.10
C GLU A 57 -4.50 31.04 12.04
N GLN A 58 -3.95 31.62 13.11
CA GLN A 58 -4.72 32.28 14.17
C GLN A 58 -4.97 33.77 13.93
N HIS A 59 -4.15 34.41 13.08
CA HIS A 59 -4.14 35.86 12.93
C HIS A 59 -4.37 36.35 11.50
N LEU A 60 -4.35 35.45 10.50
CA LEU A 60 -4.59 35.79 9.09
C LEU A 60 -5.62 34.85 8.48
N ASP A 61 -6.66 35.40 7.86
CA ASP A 61 -7.69 34.60 7.18
C ASP A 61 -7.08 33.68 6.11
N SER A 62 -6.10 34.18 5.36
CA SER A 62 -5.36 33.41 4.36
C SER A 62 -4.53 32.28 4.97
N GLY A 63 -3.96 32.50 6.16
CA GLY A 63 -3.26 31.47 6.91
C GLY A 63 -4.21 30.39 7.41
N SER A 64 -5.40 30.76 7.88
CA SER A 64 -6.42 29.78 8.27
C SER A 64 -6.91 28.94 7.08
N GLN A 65 -7.06 29.56 5.90
CA GLN A 65 -7.47 28.86 4.68
C GLN A 65 -6.38 27.89 4.20
N LEU A 66 -5.11 28.30 4.25
CA LEU A 66 -3.99 27.43 3.92
C LEU A 66 -3.91 26.23 4.88
N ALA A 67 -4.10 26.47 6.19
CA ALA A 67 -4.12 25.41 7.20
C ALA A 67 -5.18 24.37 6.91
N ARG A 68 -6.43 24.80 6.65
CA ARG A 68 -7.52 23.88 6.28
C ARG A 68 -7.20 23.06 5.03
N LYS A 69 -6.66 23.70 3.99
CA LYS A 69 -6.28 22.98 2.75
C LYS A 69 -5.18 21.96 3.00
N PHE A 70 -4.18 22.30 3.80
CA PHE A 70 -3.10 21.38 4.14
C PHE A 70 -3.61 20.20 4.95
N GLN A 71 -4.40 20.47 5.99
CA GLN A 71 -5.00 19.45 6.87
C GLN A 71 -5.91 18.50 6.08
N ALA A 72 -6.79 19.03 5.21
CA ALA A 72 -7.65 18.22 4.34
C ALA A 72 -6.86 17.38 3.32
N LYS A 73 -5.71 17.87 2.86
CA LYS A 73 -4.83 17.10 1.98
C LYS A 73 -4.07 16.01 2.72
N ALA A 74 -3.78 16.22 4.00
CA ALA A 74 -3.15 15.24 4.86
C ALA A 74 -4.12 14.10 5.23
N ALA A 75 -5.31 14.41 5.77
CA ALA A 75 -6.23 13.44 6.33
C ALA A 75 -7.72 13.76 6.08
N GLY A 76 -8.59 12.76 6.23
CA GLY A 76 -10.05 12.90 6.19
C GLY A 76 -10.69 12.72 4.81
N ASP A 77 -10.43 13.63 3.86
CA ASP A 77 -11.11 13.60 2.55
C ASP A 77 -10.69 12.41 1.69
N ALA A 78 -11.55 11.97 0.77
CA ALA A 78 -11.26 10.84 -0.14
C ALA A 78 -9.94 10.99 -0.94
N ASN A 79 -9.52 12.23 -1.23
CA ASN A 79 -8.29 12.56 -1.95
C ASN A 79 -7.11 12.96 -1.03
N SER A 80 -7.18 12.58 0.25
CA SER A 80 -6.12 12.79 1.24
C SER A 80 -4.99 11.77 1.13
N ALA A 81 -3.85 12.10 1.72
CA ALA A 81 -2.72 11.18 1.84
C ALA A 81 -3.10 9.95 2.68
N GLU A 82 -3.79 10.15 3.82
CA GLU A 82 -4.31 9.07 4.66
C GLU A 82 -5.11 8.03 3.85
N ASN A 83 -6.11 8.48 3.09
CA ASN A 83 -6.95 7.59 2.30
C ASN A 83 -6.19 6.93 1.15
N THR A 84 -5.20 7.62 0.57
CA THR A 84 -4.31 7.02 -0.43
C THR A 84 -3.52 5.88 0.19
N PHE A 85 -2.90 6.08 1.35
CA PHE A 85 -2.15 5.03 2.04
C PHE A 85 -3.05 3.85 2.44
N GLN A 86 -4.26 4.12 2.93
CA GLN A 86 -5.24 3.05 3.22
C GLN A 86 -5.58 2.25 1.97
N SER A 87 -5.84 2.90 0.83
CA SER A 87 -6.14 2.20 -0.42
C SER A 87 -5.00 1.26 -0.85
N HIS A 88 -3.75 1.67 -0.67
CA HIS A 88 -2.59 0.82 -0.97
C HIS A 88 -2.43 -0.34 0.02
N ILE A 89 -2.76 -0.13 1.30
CA ILE A 89 -2.82 -1.20 2.31
C ILE A 89 -3.85 -2.25 1.86
N ASP A 90 -5.07 -1.81 1.52
CA ASP A 90 -6.15 -2.71 1.09
C ASP A 90 -5.75 -3.52 -0.16
N ARG A 91 -5.12 -2.89 -1.15
CA ARG A 91 -4.63 -3.59 -2.35
C ARG A 91 -3.54 -4.60 -2.03
N THR A 92 -2.65 -4.29 -1.08
CA THR A 92 -1.56 -5.19 -0.69
C THR A 92 -2.11 -6.39 0.08
N GLU A 93 -3.10 -6.17 0.94
CA GLU A 93 -3.80 -7.24 1.64
C GLU A 93 -4.56 -8.17 0.68
N GLU A 94 -5.24 -7.61 -0.33
CA GLU A 94 -5.83 -8.38 -1.44
C GLU A 94 -4.76 -9.21 -2.17
N MET A 95 -3.59 -8.65 -2.46
CA MET A 95 -2.51 -9.37 -3.13
C MET A 95 -2.00 -10.56 -2.30
N LYS A 96 -1.91 -10.42 -0.98
CA LYS A 96 -1.51 -11.53 -0.10
C LYS A 96 -2.48 -12.71 -0.15
N THR A 97 -3.77 -12.49 -0.42
CA THR A 97 -4.77 -13.57 -0.51
C THR A 97 -4.64 -14.46 -1.74
N LEU A 98 -3.81 -14.06 -2.72
CA LEU A 98 -3.55 -14.85 -3.93
C LEU A 98 -2.56 -16.01 -3.69
N PHE A 99 -1.95 -16.06 -2.51
CA PHE A 99 -0.95 -17.04 -2.09
C PHE A 99 -1.45 -17.81 -0.86
#